data_AF-A0A160N102-F1
#
_entry.id   AF-A0A160N102-F1
#
_cell.length_a   1.000
_cell.length_b   1.000
_cell.length_c   1.000
_cell.angle_alpha   90.00
_cell.angle_beta   90.00
_cell.angle_gamma   90.00
#
_symmetry.space_group_name_H-M   'P 1'
#
loop_
_entity.id
_entity.type
_entity.pdbx_description
1 polymer ?
#
loop_
_entity_poly.entity_id
_entity_poly.type
_entity_poly.pdbx_seq_one_letter_code
_entity_poly.pdbx_strand_id
1 'polypeptide(L)'
;MIGIVGEDGEGYRWLPPRASDVRDGRLRVIPYVSRRAAARLVLFNALVTLAVFACRHGERPGIHVPWHATLYQVAVAVLLVQLVLRVPGWLARRQVRVRLPLRLQPVPVLYWVELVQFFSALTGALVACIASDHPHPVLPWEILSWAVSMACVAVALAPWIGRQLLRRRGAA
;
A
#
# COMPACT_ATOMS: atom_id res chain seq x y z
N MET A 1 2.90 9.37 -6.41
CA MET A 1 2.97 10.07 -5.10
C MET A 1 4.23 10.90 -5.05
N ILE A 2 4.16 12.13 -4.53
CA ILE A 2 5.29 13.05 -4.38
C ILE A 2 5.31 13.57 -2.94
N GLY A 3 6.49 13.52 -2.31
CA GLY A 3 6.72 14.04 -0.97
C GLY A 3 6.87 15.56 -0.98
N ILE A 4 6.39 16.19 0.07
CA ILE A 4 6.36 17.65 0.25
C ILE A 4 6.98 17.95 1.60
N VAL A 5 7.99 18.83 1.59
CA VAL A 5 8.63 19.34 2.80
C VAL A 5 7.95 20.65 3.19
N GLY A 6 7.35 20.66 4.37
CA GLY A 6 6.80 21.86 5.00
C GLY A 6 7.59 22.25 6.25
N GLU A 7 7.42 23.49 6.70
CA GLU A 7 8.07 24.02 7.91
C GLU A 7 7.56 23.33 9.18
N ASP A 8 6.28 22.93 9.18
CA ASP A 8 5.61 22.30 10.34
C ASP A 8 5.55 20.77 10.26
N GLY A 9 6.21 20.20 9.26
CA GLY A 9 6.23 18.76 9.02
C GLY A 9 6.10 18.39 7.55
N GLU A 10 6.13 17.09 7.33
CA GLU A 10 6.21 16.50 6.00
C GLU A 10 4.95 15.68 5.68
N GLY A 11 4.67 15.57 4.39
CA GLY A 11 3.61 14.71 3.89
C GLY A 11 3.79 14.41 2.42
N TYR A 12 2.76 13.85 1.80
CA TYR A 12 2.77 13.56 0.38
C TYR A 12 1.44 13.93 -0.29
N ARG A 13 1.47 14.00 -1.61
CA ARG A 13 0.27 14.02 -2.46
C ARG A 13 0.35 12.95 -3.53
N TRP A 14 -0.80 12.40 -3.89
CA TRP A 14 -0.89 11.43 -5.00
C TRP A 14 -0.46 12.03 -6.32
N LEU A 15 -0.91 13.27 -6.57
CA LEU A 15 -0.60 14.08 -7.75
C LEU A 15 0.37 15.21 -7.40
N PRO A 16 1.20 15.65 -8.36
CA PRO A 16 2.08 16.79 -8.16
C PRO A 16 1.29 18.06 -7.82
N PRO A 17 1.70 18.83 -6.79
CA PRO A 17 1.02 20.09 -6.46
C PRO A 17 1.21 21.13 -7.55
N ARG A 18 0.18 21.95 -7.77
CA ARG A 18 0.25 23.18 -8.58
C ARG A 18 0.53 24.37 -7.67
N ALA A 19 1.11 25.45 -8.20
CA ALA A 19 1.35 26.67 -7.43
C ALA A 19 0.04 27.25 -6.86
N SER A 20 -1.07 27.16 -7.62
CA SER A 20 -2.40 27.57 -7.20
C SER A 20 -3.02 26.73 -6.07
N ASP A 21 -2.42 25.58 -5.73
CA ASP A 21 -2.86 24.76 -4.60
C ASP A 21 -2.36 25.32 -3.26
N VAL A 22 -1.39 26.25 -3.28
CA VAL A 22 -0.88 26.92 -2.08
C VAL A 22 -1.79 28.10 -1.78
N ARG A 23 -2.42 28.07 -0.60
CA ARG A 23 -3.27 29.15 -0.09
C ARG A 23 -2.68 29.68 1.19
N ASP A 24 -2.42 30.99 1.25
CA ASP A 24 -1.86 31.67 2.41
C ASP A 24 -0.56 31.02 2.93
N GLY A 25 0.31 30.59 2.01
CA GLY A 25 1.56 29.90 2.32
C GLY A 25 1.38 28.49 2.89
N ARG A 26 0.18 27.90 2.77
CA ARG A 26 -0.13 26.55 3.26
C ARG A 26 -0.55 25.62 2.13
N LEU A 27 -0.21 24.35 2.29
CA LEU A 27 -0.56 23.29 1.36
C LEU A 27 -1.17 22.11 2.09
N ARG A 28 -2.27 21.57 1.56
CA ARG A 28 -2.89 20.35 2.08
C ARG A 28 -2.13 19.12 1.60
N VAL A 29 -1.70 18.29 2.55
CA VAL A 29 -0.94 17.06 2.30
C VAL A 29 -1.53 15.89 3.09
N ILE A 30 -1.25 14.68 2.64
CA ILE A 30 -1.52 13.46 3.42
C ILE A 30 -0.32 13.25 4.34
N PRO A 31 -0.53 13.17 5.67
CA PRO A 31 0.57 13.03 6.61
C PRO A 31 1.22 11.65 6.46
N TYR A 32 2.53 11.64 6.66
CA TYR A 32 3.28 10.40 6.87
C TYR A 32 2.88 9.76 8.21
N VAL A 33 2.72 8.45 8.23
CA VAL A 33 2.70 7.67 9.49
C VAL A 33 4.07 7.73 10.21
N SER A 34 4.15 7.27 11.45
CA SER A 34 5.49 7.17 12.06
C SER A 34 6.29 6.05 11.38
N ARG A 35 7.61 6.20 11.24
CA ARG A 35 8.49 5.16 10.69
C ARG A 35 8.34 3.83 11.46
N ARG A 36 8.14 3.91 12.77
CA ARG A 36 7.88 2.75 13.65
C ARG A 36 6.56 2.06 13.31
N ALA A 37 5.48 2.83 13.11
CA ALA A 37 4.20 2.28 12.69
C ALA A 37 4.29 1.61 11.31
N ALA A 38 4.93 2.26 10.33
CA ALA A 38 5.15 1.69 9.01
C ALA A 38 5.93 0.37 9.08
N ALA A 39 7.03 0.31 9.84
CA ALA A 39 7.82 -0.92 9.99
C ALA A 39 7.03 -2.07 10.65
N ARG A 40 6.24 -1.77 11.68
CA ARG A 40 5.37 -2.78 12.32
C ARG A 40 4.33 -3.32 11.35
N LEU A 41 3.75 -2.45 10.52
CA LEU A 41 2.76 -2.85 9.54
C LEU A 41 3.37 -3.68 8.41
N VAL A 42 4.58 -3.32 7.93
CA VAL A 42 5.34 -4.13 6.98
C VAL A 42 5.58 -5.53 7.55
N LEU A 43 6.09 -5.62 8.78
CA LEU A 43 6.36 -6.89 9.43
C LEU A 43 5.08 -7.72 9.59
N PHE A 44 4.00 -7.10 10.07
CA PHE A 44 2.70 -7.75 10.20
C PHE A 44 2.21 -8.32 8.85
N ASN A 45 2.21 -7.50 7.80
CA ASN A 45 1.77 -7.93 6.47
C ASN A 45 2.66 -9.05 5.91
N ALA A 46 3.97 -8.99 6.14
CA ALA A 46 4.92 -10.03 5.73
C ALA A 46 4.66 -11.36 6.46
N LEU A 47 4.35 -11.32 7.75
CA LEU A 47 3.98 -12.52 8.52
C LEU A 47 2.67 -13.13 8.02
N VAL A 48 1.66 -12.30 7.71
CA VAL A 48 0.41 -12.78 7.11
C VAL A 48 0.67 -13.43 5.75
N THR A 49 1.46 -12.79 4.89
CA THR A 49 1.88 -13.36 3.61
C THR A 49 2.56 -14.71 3.81
N LEU A 50 3.56 -14.78 4.70
CA LEU A 50 4.30 -16.01 4.98
C LEU A 50 3.39 -17.13 5.49
N ALA A 51 2.46 -16.83 6.40
CA ALA A 51 1.51 -17.80 6.94
C ALA A 51 0.59 -18.37 5.84
N VAL A 52 0.04 -17.50 4.98
CA VAL A 52 -0.80 -17.92 3.85
C VAL A 52 0.00 -18.80 2.88
N PHE A 53 1.22 -18.41 2.52
CA PHE A 53 2.08 -19.20 1.63
C PHE A 53 2.47 -20.55 2.24
N ALA A 54 2.79 -20.59 3.54
CA ALA A 54 3.15 -21.83 4.23
C ALA A 54 1.98 -22.83 4.26
N CYS A 55 0.77 -22.36 4.58
CA CYS A 55 -0.43 -23.21 4.58
C CYS A 55 -0.73 -23.73 3.16
N ARG A 56 -0.65 -22.86 2.16
CA ARG A 56 -0.87 -23.22 0.76
C ARG A 56 0.17 -24.20 0.22
N HIS A 57 1.44 -24.10 0.66
CA HIS A 57 2.47 -25.07 0.29
C HIS A 57 2.24 -26.44 0.96
N GLY A 58 1.64 -26.45 2.15
CA GLY A 58 1.24 -27.67 2.87
C GLY A 58 0.03 -28.39 2.25
N GLU A 59 -0.81 -27.68 1.49
CA GLU A 59 -1.91 -28.25 0.70
C GLU A 59 -1.38 -29.00 -0.52
N ARG A 60 -0.95 -30.25 -0.31
CA ARG A 60 -0.69 -31.18 -1.42
C ARG A 60 -2.01 -31.61 -2.07
N PRO A 61 -2.02 -31.96 -3.37
CA PRO A 61 -3.21 -32.51 -4.02
C PRO A 61 -3.75 -33.70 -3.21
N GLY A 62 -4.97 -33.57 -2.68
CA GLY A 62 -5.65 -34.63 -1.91
C GLY A 62 -5.54 -34.54 -0.37
N ILE A 63 -4.78 -33.59 0.20
CA ILE A 63 -4.75 -33.35 1.65
C ILE A 63 -5.21 -31.91 1.92
N HIS A 64 -6.51 -31.74 2.17
CA HIS A 64 -7.08 -30.48 2.62
C HIS A 64 -7.18 -30.49 4.13
N VAL A 65 -6.45 -29.59 4.80
CA VAL A 65 -6.52 -29.47 6.26
C VAL A 65 -7.58 -28.41 6.60
N PRO A 66 -8.67 -28.75 7.32
CA PRO A 66 -9.83 -27.86 7.50
C PRO A 66 -9.49 -26.49 8.13
N TRP A 67 -8.45 -26.43 8.95
CA TRP A 67 -8.06 -25.20 9.63
C TRP A 67 -7.40 -24.17 8.69
N HIS A 68 -6.89 -24.57 7.52
CA HIS A 68 -6.29 -23.64 6.55
C HIS A 68 -7.33 -22.65 6.01
N ALA A 69 -8.54 -23.12 5.67
CA ALA A 69 -9.63 -22.25 5.22
C ALA A 69 -9.99 -21.19 6.26
N THR A 70 -10.04 -21.59 7.54
CA THR A 70 -10.25 -20.65 8.66
C THR A 70 -9.12 -19.62 8.74
N LEU A 71 -7.86 -20.05 8.57
CA LEU A 71 -6.72 -19.14 8.56
C LEU A 71 -6.81 -18.12 7.42
N TYR A 72 -7.18 -18.53 6.21
CA TYR A 72 -7.32 -17.62 5.07
C TYR A 72 -8.42 -16.58 5.31
N GLN A 73 -9.57 -16.99 5.84
CA GLN A 73 -10.66 -16.07 6.19
C GLN A 73 -10.23 -15.07 7.27
N VAL A 74 -9.55 -15.54 8.32
CA VAL A 74 -9.00 -14.67 9.37
C VAL A 74 -7.98 -13.68 8.80
N ALA A 75 -7.07 -14.15 7.93
CA ALA A 75 -6.09 -13.29 7.27
C ALA A 75 -6.76 -12.18 6.44
N VAL A 76 -7.77 -12.52 5.62
CA VAL A 76 -8.55 -11.53 4.87
C VAL A 76 -9.25 -10.56 5.81
N ALA A 77 -9.94 -11.04 6.85
CA ALA A 77 -10.65 -10.20 7.79
C ALA A 77 -9.73 -9.19 8.48
N VAL A 78 -8.56 -9.63 8.95
CA VAL A 78 -7.60 -8.73 9.62
C VAL A 78 -7.03 -7.69 8.65
N LEU A 79 -6.73 -8.07 7.40
CA LEU A 79 -6.27 -7.13 6.37
C LEU A 79 -7.35 -6.13 5.96
N LEU A 80 -8.62 -6.53 5.93
CA LEU A 80 -9.74 -5.62 5.70
C LEU A 80 -9.94 -4.65 6.88
N VAL A 81 -9.82 -5.12 8.11
CA VAL A 81 -9.84 -4.23 9.30
C VAL A 81 -8.68 -3.23 9.22
N GLN A 82 -7.48 -3.69 8.87
CA GLN A 82 -6.33 -2.80 8.66
C GLN A 82 -6.59 -1.77 7.54
N LEU A 83 -7.27 -2.14 6.46
CA LEU A 83 -7.69 -1.21 5.41
C LEU A 83 -8.62 -0.14 5.95
N VAL A 84 -9.69 -0.54 6.64
CA VAL A 84 -10.68 0.37 7.23
C VAL A 84 -10.03 1.34 8.21
N LEU A 85 -9.10 0.86 9.05
CA LEU A 85 -8.37 1.71 9.98
C LEU A 85 -7.40 2.69 9.29
N ARG A 86 -6.98 2.41 8.05
CA ARG A 86 -6.05 3.24 7.27
C ARG A 86 -6.72 4.28 6.40
N VAL A 87 -7.90 3.98 5.87
CA VAL A 87 -8.66 4.89 5.00
C VAL A 87 -8.78 6.30 5.62
N PRO A 88 -9.10 6.46 6.92
CA PRO A 88 -9.11 7.77 7.56
C PRO A 88 -7.77 8.50 7.47
N GLY A 89 -6.64 7.80 7.58
CA GLY A 89 -5.30 8.38 7.44
C GLY A 89 -4.99 8.85 6.02
N TRP A 90 -5.47 8.14 5.00
CA TRP A 90 -5.33 8.55 3.60
C TRP A 90 -6.26 9.71 3.22
N LEU A 91 -7.42 9.78 3.88
CA LEU A 91 -8.39 10.86 3.69
C LEU A 91 -8.11 12.08 4.56
N ALA A 92 -7.40 11.90 5.68
CA ALA A 92 -6.98 12.97 6.57
C ALA A 92 -6.00 13.87 5.82
N ARG A 93 -6.44 15.11 5.57
CA ARG A 93 -5.59 16.15 4.97
C ARG A 93 -5.10 17.06 6.07
N ARG A 94 -3.79 17.14 6.25
CA ARG A 94 -3.14 18.11 7.13
C ARG A 94 -2.69 19.31 6.30
N GLN A 95 -2.86 20.52 6.83
CA GLN A 95 -2.22 21.71 6.25
C GLN A 95 -0.80 21.83 6.80
N VAL A 96 0.17 22.00 5.92
CA VAL A 96 1.57 22.31 6.28
C VAL A 96 1.95 23.65 5.68
N ARG A 97 2.70 24.47 6.43
CA ARG A 97 3.31 25.70 5.91
C ARG A 97 4.41 25.37 4.92
N VAL A 98 4.41 26.03 3.76
CA VAL A 98 5.36 25.81 2.67
C VAL A 98 5.85 27.14 2.11
N ARG A 99 7.13 27.20 1.74
CA ARG A 99 7.68 28.33 0.98
C ARG A 99 7.71 28.00 -0.51
N LEU A 100 7.52 29.02 -1.34
CA LEU A 100 7.77 28.93 -2.78
C LEU A 100 9.25 29.25 -3.06
N PRO A 101 9.91 28.56 -4.00
CA PRO A 101 9.41 27.40 -4.75
C PRO A 101 9.25 26.16 -3.85
N LEU A 102 8.24 25.32 -4.15
CA LEU A 102 7.94 24.13 -3.37
C LEU A 102 9.13 23.16 -3.35
N ARG A 103 9.54 22.75 -2.15
CA ARG A 103 10.53 21.69 -1.96
C ARG A 103 9.84 20.33 -2.09
N LEU A 104 10.06 19.68 -3.22
CA LEU A 104 9.57 18.34 -3.51
C LEU A 104 10.65 17.31 -3.18
N GLN A 105 10.25 16.17 -2.63
CA GLN A 105 11.15 15.08 -2.32
C GLN A 105 10.53 13.73 -2.73
N PRO A 106 11.35 12.69 -2.97
CA PRO A 106 10.81 11.34 -3.12
C PRO A 106 10.10 10.91 -1.83
N VAL A 107 8.99 10.20 -1.99
CA VAL A 107 8.30 9.57 -0.85
C VAL A 107 9.24 8.53 -0.23
N PRO A 108 9.34 8.42 1.11
CA PRO A 108 10.27 7.49 1.74
C PRO A 108 9.98 6.05 1.33
N VAL A 109 11.04 5.29 1.02
CA VAL A 109 10.94 3.92 0.46
C VAL A 109 10.08 2.99 1.32
N LEU A 110 10.19 3.12 2.64
CA LEU A 110 9.44 2.29 3.59
C LEU A 110 7.92 2.38 3.39
N TYR A 111 7.39 3.52 2.95
CA TYR A 111 5.96 3.67 2.67
C TYR A 111 5.51 2.88 1.46
N TRP A 112 6.35 2.86 0.43
CA TRP A 112 6.09 2.06 -0.76
C TRP A 112 6.14 0.59 -0.44
N VAL A 113 7.16 0.15 0.29
CA VAL A 113 7.29 -1.24 0.75
C VAL A 113 6.07 -1.66 1.56
N GLU A 114 5.63 -0.79 2.47
CA GLU A 114 4.44 -1.00 3.28
C GLU A 114 3.19 -1.18 2.40
N LEU A 115 2.90 -0.22 1.51
CA LEU A 115 1.73 -0.26 0.64
C LEU A 115 1.71 -1.51 -0.25
N VAL A 116 2.86 -1.83 -0.85
CA VAL A 116 3.03 -3.02 -1.69
C VAL A 116 2.79 -4.29 -0.88
N GLN A 117 3.44 -4.41 0.28
CA GLN A 117 3.29 -5.60 1.13
C GLN A 117 1.86 -5.78 1.61
N PHE A 118 1.16 -4.70 1.95
CA PHE A 118 -0.24 -4.74 2.35
C PHE A 118 -1.12 -5.31 1.24
N PHE A 119 -1.04 -4.76 0.02
CA PHE A 119 -1.87 -5.24 -1.07
C PHE A 119 -1.44 -6.63 -1.55
N SER A 120 -0.16 -6.97 -1.53
CA SER A 120 0.31 -8.34 -1.81
C SER A 120 -0.23 -9.36 -0.80
N ALA A 121 -0.23 -9.03 0.49
CA ALA A 121 -0.82 -9.88 1.52
C ALA A 121 -2.32 -10.06 1.31
N LEU A 122 -3.04 -8.97 0.99
CA LEU A 122 -4.49 -9.00 0.76
C LEU A 122 -4.83 -9.86 -0.45
N THR A 123 -4.13 -9.68 -1.57
CA THR A 123 -4.35 -10.49 -2.77
C THR A 123 -4.02 -11.96 -2.53
N GLY A 124 -2.88 -12.25 -1.88
CA GLY A 124 -2.49 -13.62 -1.57
C GLY A 124 -3.52 -14.33 -0.68
N ALA A 125 -4.00 -13.66 0.37
CA ALA A 125 -5.02 -14.19 1.27
C ALA A 125 -6.37 -14.40 0.56
N LEU A 126 -6.79 -13.45 -0.29
CA LEU A 126 -8.03 -13.56 -1.07
C LEU A 126 -7.95 -14.74 -2.05
N VAL A 127 -6.85 -14.88 -2.78
CA VAL A 127 -6.66 -16.00 -3.74
C VAL A 127 -6.61 -17.34 -3.01
N ALA A 128 -6.03 -17.41 -1.81
CA ALA A 128 -6.04 -18.62 -0.99
C ALA A 128 -7.45 -18.98 -0.49
N CYS A 129 -8.18 -18.00 0.02
CA CYS A 129 -9.56 -18.18 0.47
C CYS A 129 -10.50 -18.60 -0.67
N ILE A 130 -10.35 -17.98 -1.84
CA ILE A 130 -11.14 -18.32 -3.02
C ILE A 130 -10.83 -19.73 -3.50
N ALA A 131 -9.55 -20.09 -3.59
CA ALA A 131 -9.15 -21.41 -4.08
C ALA A 131 -9.57 -22.55 -3.12
N SER A 132 -9.68 -22.27 -1.81
CA SER A 132 -10.20 -23.24 -0.86
C SER A 132 -11.71 -23.49 -1.05
N ASP A 133 -12.47 -22.47 -1.43
CA ASP A 133 -13.92 -22.58 -1.61
C ASP A 133 -14.31 -23.03 -3.03
N HIS A 134 -13.48 -22.73 -4.04
CA HIS A 134 -13.73 -23.00 -5.46
C HIS A 134 -12.47 -23.57 -6.17
N PRO A 135 -12.28 -24.89 -6.22
CA PRO A 135 -11.06 -25.52 -6.73
C PRO A 135 -10.91 -25.59 -8.27
N HIS A 136 -11.89 -25.14 -9.06
CA HIS A 136 -11.84 -25.15 -10.54
C HIS A 136 -11.88 -23.72 -11.11
N PRO A 137 -10.87 -23.24 -11.87
CA PRO A 137 -10.71 -21.82 -12.14
C PRO A 137 -11.06 -21.42 -13.58
N VAL A 138 -12.13 -20.63 -13.79
CA VAL A 138 -12.17 -19.41 -14.64
C VAL A 138 -13.42 -18.60 -14.27
N LEU A 139 -13.28 -17.58 -13.45
CA LEU A 139 -14.31 -16.64 -13.01
C LEU A 139 -13.67 -15.21 -13.02
N PRO A 140 -14.42 -14.15 -12.70
CA PRO A 140 -13.94 -12.76 -12.73
C PRO A 140 -12.99 -12.34 -11.58
N TRP A 141 -13.04 -13.01 -10.43
CA TRP A 141 -12.21 -12.74 -9.24
C TRP A 141 -10.67 -12.93 -9.37
N GLU A 142 -10.16 -13.96 -10.05
CA GLU A 142 -8.77 -14.13 -10.48
C GLU A 142 -8.31 -12.98 -11.35
N ILE A 143 -9.11 -12.53 -12.32
CA ILE A 143 -8.78 -11.34 -13.14
C ILE A 143 -8.63 -10.12 -12.23
N LEU A 144 -9.51 -9.95 -11.25
CA LEU A 144 -9.40 -8.89 -10.26
C LEU A 144 -8.13 -9.03 -9.40
N SER A 145 -7.79 -10.24 -8.98
CA SER A 145 -6.59 -10.53 -8.17
C SER A 145 -5.29 -10.25 -8.95
N TRP A 146 -5.27 -10.56 -10.25
CA TRP A 146 -4.19 -10.23 -11.17
C TRP A 146 -4.10 -8.72 -11.38
N ALA A 147 -5.22 -8.04 -11.59
CA ALA A 147 -5.26 -6.58 -11.72
C ALA A 147 -4.72 -5.89 -10.46
N VAL A 148 -5.11 -6.36 -9.26
CA VAL A 148 -4.57 -5.85 -7.99
C VAL A 148 -3.08 -6.14 -7.88
N SER A 149 -2.63 -7.35 -8.21
CA SER A 149 -1.19 -7.70 -8.19
C SER A 149 -0.37 -6.82 -9.13
N MET A 150 -0.86 -6.57 -10.34
CA MET A 150 -0.23 -5.66 -11.30
C MET A 150 -0.24 -4.21 -10.81
N ALA A 151 -1.30 -3.78 -10.14
CA ALA A 151 -1.34 -2.48 -9.48
C ALA A 151 -0.31 -2.39 -8.33
N CYS A 152 -0.11 -3.47 -7.55
CA CYS A 152 0.94 -3.54 -6.52
C CYS A 152 2.33 -3.40 -7.14
N VAL A 153 2.59 -4.10 -8.24
CA VAL A 153 3.87 -4.02 -8.97
C VAL A 153 4.07 -2.61 -9.53
N ALA A 154 3.04 -2.00 -10.12
CA ALA A 154 3.09 -0.63 -10.61
C ALA A 154 3.38 0.38 -9.49
N VAL A 155 2.77 0.20 -8.32
CA VAL A 155 3.04 0.95 -7.09
C VAL A 155 4.48 0.70 -6.59
N ALA A 156 4.98 -0.53 -6.63
CA ALA A 156 6.34 -0.88 -6.23
C ALA A 156 7.40 -0.23 -7.12
N LEU A 157 7.09 -0.04 -8.42
CA LEU A 157 7.93 0.65 -9.39
C LEU A 157 7.79 2.19 -9.32
N ALA A 158 6.75 2.70 -8.65
CA ALA A 158 6.50 4.13 -8.54
C ALA A 158 7.56 4.99 -7.82
N PRO A 159 8.44 4.49 -6.92
CA PRO A 159 9.59 5.25 -6.42
C PRO A 159 10.57 5.66 -7.52
N TRP A 160 10.69 4.85 -8.58
CA TRP A 160 11.51 5.18 -9.74
C TRP A 160 10.83 6.21 -10.63
N ILE A 161 9.52 6.05 -10.89
CA ILE A 161 8.70 7.02 -11.64
C ILE A 161 8.69 8.38 -10.94
N GLY A 162 8.54 8.40 -9.61
CA GLY A 162 8.60 9.63 -8.80
C GLY A 162 9.94 10.34 -8.93
N ARG A 163 11.05 9.60 -8.89
CA ARG A 163 12.39 10.16 -9.11
C ARG A 163 12.57 10.71 -10.53
N GLN A 164 12.07 10.03 -11.56
CA GLN A 164 12.11 10.53 -12.93
C GLN A 164 11.27 11.80 -13.12
N LEU A 165 10.08 11.85 -12.52
CA LEU A 165 9.21 13.03 -12.56
C LEU A 165 9.87 14.25 -11.88
N LEU A 166 10.58 14.03 -10.76
CA LEU A 166 11.33 15.09 -10.08
C LEU A 166 12.52 15.57 -10.91
N ARG A 167 13.27 14.65 -11.54
CA ARG A 167 14.37 14.98 -12.46
C ARG A 167 13.91 15.82 -13.65
N ARG A 168 12.78 15.46 -14.28
CA ARG A 168 12.19 16.24 -15.39
C ARG A 168 11.73 17.64 -14.99
N ARG A 169 11.55 17.90 -13.69
CA ARG A 169 11.13 19.19 -13.14
C ARG A 169 12.27 20.01 -12.55
N GLY A 170 13.52 19.55 -12.69
CA GLY A 170 14.68 20.23 -12.10
C GLY A 170 14.67 20.25 -10.56
N ALA A 171 13.94 19.32 -9.93
CA ALA A 171 13.73 19.27 -8.49
C ALA A 171 14.50 18.11 -7.81
N ALA A 172 15.51 17.56 -8.49
CA ALA A 172 16.29 16.40 -8.05
C ALA A 172 17.78 16.73 -8.01
#